data_AF-A0A7X9DBK1-F1
#
_entry.id   AF-A0A7X9DBK1-F1
#
_cell.length_a   1.000
_cell.length_b   1.000
_cell.length_c   1.000
_cell.angle_alpha   90.00
_cell.angle_beta   90.00
_cell.angle_gamma   90.00
#
_symmetry.space_group_name_H-M   'P 1'
#
loop_
_entity.id
_entity.type
_entity.pdbx_description
1 polymer ?
#
loop_
_entity_poly.entity_id
_entity_poly.type
_entity_poly.pdbx_seq_one_letter_code
_entity_poly.pdbx_strand_id
1 'polypeptide(L)'
;MRFGRLLTIFFVCVIMFLVVGIIENSFRVIKVEERIKLAQDKVEDLKKEKFFYLQDQNKRKDAQYIEKEIRDKLKMIKPGEKMVVLPNSLKEENNASAYRLYSSQNKELVKTSNNLQNWLNLFL
;
A
#
# COMPACT_ATOMS: atom_id res chain seq x y z
N MET A 1 -18.89 49.67 45.37
CA MET A 1 -17.59 49.29 44.75
C MET A 1 -17.38 47.80 44.47
N ARG A 2 -18.05 46.84 45.16
CA ARG A 2 -17.85 45.39 44.93
C ARG A 2 -18.54 44.82 43.68
N PHE A 3 -19.65 45.42 43.26
CA PHE A 3 -20.45 44.94 42.12
C PHE A 3 -19.71 45.06 40.77
N GLY A 4 -18.93 46.13 40.57
CA GLY A 4 -18.12 46.31 39.36
C GLY A 4 -17.04 45.23 39.19
N ARG A 5 -16.41 44.79 40.30
CA ARG A 5 -15.38 43.74 40.25
C ARG A 5 -15.97 42.38 39.88
N LEU A 6 -17.17 42.06 40.36
CA LEU A 6 -17.88 40.83 39.97
C LEU A 6 -18.25 40.85 38.49
N LEU A 7 -18.70 42.01 37.98
CA LEU A 7 -19.01 42.17 36.55
C LEU A 7 -17.77 41.98 35.68
N THR A 8 -16.61 42.52 36.08
CA THR A 8 -15.34 42.34 35.36
C THR A 8 -14.91 40.87 35.34
N ILE A 9 -15.00 40.17 36.47
CA ILE A 9 -14.65 38.74 36.56
C ILE A 9 -15.57 37.91 35.65
N PHE A 10 -16.88 38.19 35.65
CA PHE A 10 -17.82 37.52 34.76
C PHE A 10 -17.44 37.72 33.29
N PHE A 11 -17.12 38.95 32.89
CA PHE A 11 -16.73 39.26 31.51
C PHE A 11 -15.44 38.55 31.10
N VAL A 12 -14.45 38.48 32.00
CA VAL A 12 -13.21 37.75 31.77
C VAL A 12 -13.47 36.25 31.60
N CYS A 13 -14.35 35.66 32.42
CA CYS A 13 -14.74 34.26 32.28
C CYS A 13 -15.44 33.98 30.93
N VAL A 14 -16.33 34.87 30.49
CA VAL A 14 -17.01 34.73 29.18
C VAL A 14 -16.01 34.81 28.03
N ILE A 15 -15.07 35.75 28.08
CA ILE A 15 -14.00 35.87 27.08
C ILE A 15 -13.14 34.61 27.06
N MET A 16 -12.75 34.11 28.24
CA MET A 16 -11.95 32.89 28.35
C MET A 16 -12.68 31.68 27.77
N PHE A 17 -13.99 31.56 28.04
CA PHE A 17 -14.82 30.50 27.47
C PHE A 17 -14.90 30.58 25.94
N LEU A 18 -15.06 31.78 25.39
CA LEU A 18 -15.06 32.03 23.94
C LEU A 18 -13.72 31.63 23.29
N VAL A 19 -12.60 31.99 23.92
CA VAL A 19 -11.27 31.64 23.42
C VAL A 19 -11.09 30.11 23.37
N VAL A 20 -11.50 29.40 24.43
CA VAL A 20 -11.43 27.93 24.45
C VAL A 20 -12.30 27.32 23.35
N GLY A 21 -13.52 27.83 23.14
CA GLY A 21 -14.41 27.35 22.08
C GLY A 21 -13.84 27.55 20.67
N ILE A 22 -13.17 28.66 20.41
CA ILE A 22 -12.52 28.94 19.12
C ILE A 22 -11.37 27.96 18.87
N ILE A 23 -10.57 27.67 19.91
CA ILE A 23 -9.46 26.72 19.83
C ILE A 23 -9.97 25.32 19.49
N GLU A 24 -10.97 24.82 20.20
CA GLU A 24 -11.56 23.49 19.93
C GLU A 24 -12.16 23.40 18.52
N ASN A 25 -12.84 24.45 18.07
CA ASN A 25 -13.41 24.47 16.73
C ASN A 25 -12.32 24.46 15.65
N SER A 26 -11.23 25.20 15.87
CA SER A 26 -10.09 25.25 14.94
C SER A 26 -9.43 23.87 14.81
N PHE A 27 -9.23 23.16 15.92
CA PHE A 27 -8.71 21.78 15.88
C PHE A 27 -9.66 20.80 15.16
N ARG A 28 -10.98 20.99 15.27
CA ARG A 28 -11.96 20.16 14.55
C ARG A 28 -11.87 20.36 13.04
N VAL A 29 -11.73 21.60 12.58
CA VAL A 29 -11.59 21.92 11.15
C VAL A 29 -10.33 21.29 10.56
N ILE A 30 -9.19 21.41 11.25
CA ILE A 30 -7.92 20.81 10.79
C ILE A 30 -8.04 19.29 10.64
N LYS A 31 -8.68 18.60 11.60
CA LYS A 31 -8.91 17.14 11.51
C LYS A 31 -9.82 16.73 10.35
N VAL A 32 -10.76 17.60 9.95
CA VAL A 32 -11.63 17.35 8.80
C VAL A 32 -10.86 17.51 7.49
N GLU A 33 -10.03 18.55 7.37
CA GLU A 33 -9.17 18.73 6.20
C GLU A 33 -8.19 17.58 6.01
N GLU A 34 -7.58 17.10 7.10
CA GLU A 34 -6.68 15.95 7.05
C GLU A 34 -7.39 14.68 6.56
N ARG A 35 -8.62 14.43 7.02
CA ARG A 35 -9.45 13.30 6.54
C ARG A 35 -9.80 13.44 5.06
N ILE A 36 -10.10 14.64 4.60
CA ILE A 36 -10.39 14.91 3.19
C ILE A 36 -9.14 14.66 2.35
N LYS A 37 -7.97 15.13 2.80
CA LYS A 37 -6.70 14.92 2.10
C LYS A 37 -6.33 13.43 2.01
N LEU A 38 -6.44 12.69 3.11
CA LEU A 38 -6.20 11.23 3.11
C LEU A 38 -7.15 10.49 2.17
N ALA A 39 -8.43 10.90 2.11
CA ALA A 39 -9.39 10.31 1.20
C ALA A 39 -9.06 10.62 -0.27
N GLN A 40 -8.60 11.84 -0.57
CA GLN A 40 -8.16 12.24 -1.91
C GLN A 40 -6.92 11.47 -2.35
N ASP A 41 -5.90 11.37 -1.48
CA ASP A 41 -4.68 10.61 -1.75
C ASP A 41 -5.02 9.14 -2.05
N LYS A 42 -5.90 8.53 -1.24
CA LYS A 42 -6.36 7.15 -1.47
C LYS A 42 -7.08 6.96 -2.81
N VAL A 43 -7.88 7.94 -3.24
CA VAL A 43 -8.54 7.91 -4.56
C VAL A 43 -7.52 8.05 -5.69
N GLU A 44 -6.48 8.86 -5.51
CA GLU A 44 -5.42 9.01 -6.49
C GLU A 44 -4.59 7.72 -6.64
N ASP A 45 -4.23 7.09 -5.53
CA ASP A 45 -3.51 5.81 -5.51
C ASP A 45 -4.33 4.70 -6.17
N LEU A 46 -5.61 4.60 -5.84
CA LEU A 46 -6.52 3.65 -6.49
C LEU A 46 -6.66 3.89 -8.01
N LYS A 47 -6.61 5.15 -8.47
CA LYS A 47 -6.60 5.46 -9.91
C LYS A 47 -5.30 5.01 -10.57
N LYS A 48 -4.16 5.21 -9.91
CA LYS A 48 -2.84 4.75 -10.41
C LYS A 48 -2.80 3.23 -10.50
N GLU A 49 -3.25 2.53 -9.47
CA GLU A 49 -3.35 1.06 -9.48
C GLU A 49 -4.28 0.57 -10.59
N LYS A 50 -5.47 1.16 -10.72
CA LYS A 50 -6.40 0.80 -11.80
C LYS A 50 -5.75 0.98 -13.18
N PHE A 51 -5.01 2.06 -13.40
CA PHE A 51 -4.31 2.29 -14.66
C PHE A 51 -3.23 1.22 -14.91
N PHE A 52 -2.44 0.88 -13.88
CA PHE A 52 -1.44 -0.19 -13.95
C PHE A 52 -2.07 -1.54 -14.32
N TYR A 53 -3.13 -1.95 -13.61
CA TYR A 53 -3.82 -3.21 -13.88
C TYR A 53 -4.51 -3.24 -15.24
N LEU A 54 -5.04 -2.11 -15.72
CA LEU A 54 -5.60 -2.03 -17.07
C LEU A 54 -4.52 -2.17 -18.14
N GLN A 55 -3.35 -1.56 -17.94
CA GLN A 55 -2.22 -1.73 -18.85
C GLN A 55 -1.75 -3.19 -18.87
N ASP A 56 -1.68 -3.83 -17.72
CA ASP A 56 -1.31 -5.25 -17.60
C ASP A 56 -2.36 -6.18 -18.21
N GLN A 57 -3.64 -5.89 -18.04
CA GLN A 57 -4.71 -6.61 -18.75
C GLN A 57 -4.59 -6.45 -20.25
N ASN A 58 -4.32 -5.25 -20.75
CA ASN A 58 -4.19 -5.02 -22.19
C ASN A 58 -2.98 -5.75 -22.76
N LYS A 59 -1.84 -5.80 -22.04
CA LYS A 59 -0.69 -6.63 -22.41
C LYS A 59 -1.03 -8.12 -22.46
N ARG A 60 -1.85 -8.62 -21.51
CA ARG A 60 -2.28 -10.02 -21.47
C ARG A 60 -3.32 -10.38 -22.53
N LYS A 61 -4.11 -9.40 -22.99
CA LYS A 61 -5.08 -9.55 -24.09
C LYS A 61 -4.43 -9.45 -25.47
N ASP A 62 -3.17 -9.04 -25.55
CA ASP A 62 -2.42 -9.02 -26.79
C ASP A 62 -2.24 -10.45 -27.30
N ALA A 63 -2.60 -10.69 -28.57
CA ALA A 63 -2.62 -12.02 -29.19
C ALA A 63 -1.24 -12.69 -29.13
N GLN A 64 -0.16 -11.90 -29.14
CA GLN A 64 1.21 -12.40 -29.02
C GLN A 64 1.52 -12.96 -27.63
N TYR A 65 0.95 -12.40 -26.56
CA TYR A 65 1.14 -12.92 -25.20
C TYR A 65 0.39 -14.26 -25.03
N ILE A 66 -0.83 -14.34 -25.57
CA ILE A 66 -1.64 -15.56 -25.57
C ILE A 66 -0.95 -16.66 -26.37
N GLU A 67 -0.44 -16.37 -27.57
CA GLU A 67 0.29 -17.33 -28.38
C GLU A 67 1.56 -17.83 -27.67
N LYS A 68 2.29 -16.93 -26.99
CA LYS A 68 3.48 -17.29 -26.21
C LYS A 68 3.14 -18.19 -25.02
N GLU A 69 2.12 -17.86 -24.24
CA GLU A 69 1.67 -18.70 -23.11
C GLU A 69 1.17 -20.08 -23.56
N ILE A 70 0.43 -20.14 -24.68
CA ILE A 70 0.00 -21.41 -25.28
C ILE A 70 1.21 -22.22 -25.76
N ARG A 71 2.18 -21.57 -26.41
CA ARG A 71 3.41 -22.21 -26.89
C ARG A 71 4.24 -22.80 -25.75
N ASP A 72 4.44 -22.03 -24.70
CA ASP A 72 5.22 -22.45 -23.52
C ASP A 72 4.52 -23.60 -22.77
N LYS A 73 3.19 -23.53 -22.61
CA LYS A 73 2.40 -24.59 -21.97
C LYS A 73 2.34 -25.88 -22.80
N LEU A 74 2.24 -25.77 -24.12
CA LEU A 74 2.20 -26.91 -25.03
C LEU A 74 3.60 -27.43 -25.43
N LYS A 75 4.67 -26.80 -24.93
CA LYS A 75 6.07 -27.08 -25.31
C LYS A 75 6.27 -27.13 -26.83
N MET A 76 5.54 -26.28 -27.55
CA MET A 76 5.67 -26.19 -29.01
C MET A 76 6.87 -25.29 -29.33
N ILE A 77 7.72 -25.71 -30.25
CA ILE A 77 8.91 -24.95 -30.70
C ILE A 77 8.64 -24.36 -32.07
N LYS A 78 9.01 -23.09 -32.27
CA LYS A 78 8.95 -22.47 -33.60
C LYS A 78 10.00 -23.13 -34.51
N PRO A 79 9.78 -23.27 -35.84
CA PRO A 79 10.83 -23.72 -36.75
C PRO A 79 12.08 -22.82 -36.62
N GLY A 80 13.16 -23.38 -36.08
CA GLY A 80 14.42 -22.68 -35.79
C GLY A 80 14.83 -22.60 -34.31
N GLU A 81 13.99 -22.99 -33.35
CA GLU A 81 14.34 -22.99 -31.92
C GLU A 81 14.84 -24.36 -31.44
N LYS A 82 15.92 -24.36 -30.63
CA LYS A 82 16.54 -25.58 -30.08
C LYS A 82 16.06 -25.81 -28.64
N MET A 83 15.32 -26.89 -28.41
CA MET A 83 14.91 -27.30 -27.07
C MET A 83 16.14 -27.78 -26.28
N VAL A 84 16.53 -27.02 -25.25
CA VAL A 84 17.63 -27.39 -24.35
C VAL A 84 17.04 -28.07 -23.12
N VAL A 85 17.14 -29.39 -23.04
CA VAL A 85 16.77 -30.15 -21.84
C VAL A 85 17.96 -30.16 -20.90
N LEU A 86 17.86 -29.46 -19.76
CA LEU A 86 18.91 -29.52 -18.73
C LEU A 86 18.91 -30.91 -18.06
N PRO A 87 20.05 -31.62 -18.06
CA PRO A 87 20.20 -32.87 -17.32
C PRO A 87 20.01 -32.65 -15.81
N ASN A 88 19.44 -33.65 -15.13
CA ASN A 88 19.02 -33.54 -13.73
C ASN A 88 20.17 -33.17 -12.77
N SER A 89 21.42 -33.48 -13.12
CA SER A 89 22.62 -33.08 -12.37
C SER A 89 22.82 -31.57 -12.27
N LEU A 90 22.30 -30.78 -13.21
CA LEU A 90 22.40 -29.31 -13.20
C LEU A 90 21.18 -28.62 -12.54
N LYS A 91 20.10 -29.37 -12.26
CA LYS A 91 18.91 -28.82 -11.58
C LYS A 91 19.13 -28.62 -10.09
N GLU A 92 19.92 -29.48 -9.46
CA GLU A 92 20.16 -29.42 -8.01
C GLU A 92 21.04 -28.22 -7.62
N GLU A 93 22.07 -27.89 -8.41
CA GLU A 93 22.91 -26.71 -8.17
C GLU A 93 22.16 -25.38 -8.36
N ASN A 94 21.29 -25.29 -9.38
CA ASN A 94 20.50 -24.07 -9.64
C ASN A 94 19.40 -23.84 -8.61
N ASN A 95 18.75 -24.91 -8.12
CA ASN A 95 17.75 -24.77 -7.07
C ASN A 95 18.41 -24.37 -5.74
N ALA A 96 19.53 -24.99 -5.36
CA ALA A 96 20.23 -24.66 -4.12
C ALA A 96 20.74 -23.20 -4.08
N SER A 97 21.17 -22.67 -5.23
CA SER A 97 21.59 -21.26 -5.37
C SER A 97 20.40 -20.29 -5.39
N ALA A 98 19.29 -20.64 -6.06
CA ALA A 98 18.05 -19.86 -6.04
C ALA A 98 17.43 -19.76 -4.63
N TYR A 99 17.43 -20.86 -3.87
CA TYR A 99 16.96 -20.86 -2.47
C TYR A 99 17.86 -20.02 -1.56
N ARG A 100 19.19 -20.02 -1.75
CA ARG A 100 20.12 -19.19 -0.97
C ARG A 100 19.94 -17.68 -1.22
N LEU A 101 19.69 -17.27 -2.46
CA LEU A 101 19.44 -15.87 -2.83
C LEU A 101 18.11 -15.36 -2.24
N TYR A 102 17.04 -16.14 -2.35
CA TYR A 102 15.74 -15.81 -1.75
C TYR A 102 15.78 -15.76 -0.21
N SER A 103 16.52 -16.68 0.42
CA SER A 103 16.63 -16.75 1.89
C SER A 103 17.46 -15.61 2.48
N SER A 104 18.45 -15.09 1.75
CA SER A 104 19.27 -13.97 2.18
C SER A 104 18.51 -12.64 2.15
N GLN A 105 17.64 -12.44 1.15
CA GLN A 105 16.84 -11.22 1.02
C GLN A 105 15.64 -11.19 1.98
N ASN A 106 15.07 -12.35 2.33
CA ASN A 106 13.91 -12.44 3.23
C ASN A 106 14.29 -12.42 4.72
N LYS A 107 15.57 -12.58 5.09
CA LYS A 107 16.02 -12.59 6.49
C LYS A 107 16.05 -11.19 7.13
N GLU A 108 16.11 -10.13 6.33
CA GLU A 108 16.03 -8.74 6.82
C GLU A 108 14.59 -8.25 7.00
N LEU A 109 13.61 -8.81 6.28
CA LEU A 109 12.20 -8.37 6.35
C LEU A 109 11.36 -9.10 7.42
N VAL A 110 11.82 -10.25 7.94
CA VAL A 110 10.99 -11.13 8.80
C VAL A 110 11.29 -10.96 10.31
N LYS A 111 12.11 -9.99 10.72
CA LYS A 111 12.50 -9.87 12.15
C LYS A 111 11.51 -9.10 13.05
N THR A 112 10.42 -8.54 12.54
CA THR A 112 9.62 -7.57 13.34
C THR A 112 8.10 -7.58 13.19
N SER A 113 7.46 -8.59 12.61
CA SER A 113 6.01 -8.71 12.80
C SER A 113 5.58 -10.15 13.10
N ASN A 114 5.00 -10.29 14.29
CA ASN A 114 4.34 -11.50 14.74
C ASN A 114 3.22 -11.82 13.75
N ASN A 115 3.14 -13.05 13.22
CA ASN A 115 2.26 -13.41 12.09
C ASN A 115 0.77 -13.03 12.30
N LEU A 116 0.34 -12.92 13.55
CA LEU A 116 -1.00 -12.46 13.94
C LEU A 116 -1.28 -10.99 13.61
N GLN A 117 -0.28 -10.11 13.70
CA GLN A 117 -0.43 -8.70 13.33
C GLN A 117 -0.63 -8.55 11.81
N ASN A 118 0.06 -9.36 11.01
CA ASN A 118 -0.12 -9.38 9.56
C ASN A 118 -1.52 -9.86 9.18
N TRP A 119 -2.09 -10.82 9.92
CA TRP A 119 -3.45 -11.31 9.68
C TRP A 119 -4.51 -10.25 10.03
N LEU A 120 -4.36 -9.53 11.14
CA LEU A 120 -5.29 -8.48 11.56
C LEU A 120 -5.35 -7.31 10.58
N ASN A 121 -4.23 -6.93 9.96
CA ASN A 121 -4.17 -5.87 8.96
C ASN A 121 -4.93 -6.17 7.66
N LEU A 122 -5.34 -7.43 7.41
CA LEU A 122 -6.11 -7.76 6.22
C LEU A 122 -7.61 -7.42 6.34
N PHE A 123 -8.10 -7.16 7.56
CA PHE A 123 -9.51 -6.97 7.86
C PHE A 123 -9.86 -5.54 8.33
N LEU A 124 -8.87 -4.65 8.40
CA LEU A 124 -8.98 -3.27 8.89
C LEU A 124 -8.73 -2.29 7.74
#